data_AF-A0A1D8JHE9-F1
#
_entry.id   AF-A0A1D8JHE9-F1
#
_cell.length_a   1.000
_cell.length_b   1.000
_cell.length_c   1.000
_cell.angle_alpha   90.00
_cell.angle_beta   90.00
_cell.angle_gamma   90.00
#
_symmetry.space_group_name_H-M   'P 1'
#
loop_
_entity.id
_entity.type
_entity.pdbx_description
1 polymer ?
#
loop_
_entity_poly.entity_id
_entity_poly.type
_entity_poly.pdbx_seq_one_letter_code
_entity_poly.pdbx_strand_id
1 'polypeptide(L)' 'MSKRKYISYSILSFLIGLFIIPSVLDWLGVPFSFATVLHLIFGEPNLVKGVIVFILTGLIVFLVVRSSYNDYKKLT' A
#
# COMPACT_ATOMS: atom_id res chain seq x y z
N MET A 1 -4.54 5.24 23.40
CA MET A 1 -3.21 4.83 22.90
C MET A 1 -2.31 6.05 22.87
N SER A 2 -1.04 5.99 23.28
CA SER A 2 -0.17 7.18 23.21
C SER A 2 0.16 7.54 21.76
N LYS A 3 0.18 8.83 21.41
CA LYS A 3 0.52 9.32 20.05
C LYS A 3 1.84 8.74 19.54
N ARG A 4 2.85 8.61 20.41
CA ARG A 4 4.13 7.96 20.09
C ARG A 4 3.97 6.51 19.69
N LYS A 5 3.10 5.76 20.39
CA LYS A 5 2.83 4.35 20.09
C LYS A 5 2.12 4.20 18.75
N TYR A 6 1.16 5.08 18.44
CA TYR A 6 0.48 5.06 17.14
C TYR A 6 1.46 5.27 15.99
N ILE A 7 2.28 6.33 16.06
CA ILE A 7 3.30 6.62 15.04
C ILE A 7 4.29 5.45 14.90
N SER A 8 4.77 4.89 16.01
CA SER A 8 5.71 3.77 15.96
C SER A 8 5.10 2.53 15.30
N TYR A 9 3.84 2.21 15.60
CA TYR A 9 3.18 1.07 14.93
C TYR A 9 2.89 1.36 13.46
N SER A 10 2.49 2.57 13.08
CA SER A 10 2.30 2.93 11.66
C SER A 10 3.59 2.77 10.85
N ILE A 11 4.73 3.23 11.40
CA ILE A 11 6.05 3.06 10.76
C ILE A 11 6.43 1.57 10.69
N LEU A 12 6.19 0.82 11.77
CA LEU A 12 6.47 -0.61 11.81
C LEU A 12 5.63 -1.37 10.76
N SER A 13 4.34 -1.07 10.66
CA SER A 13 3.44 -1.65 9.66
C SER A 13 3.89 -1.32 8.24
N PHE A 14 4.36 -0.09 7.99
CA PHE A 14 4.90 0.31 6.69
C PHE A 14 6.18 -0.45 6.34
N LEU A 15 7.12 -0.58 7.29
CA LEU A 15 8.35 -1.34 7.10
C LEU A 15 8.08 -2.83 6.88
N ILE A 16 7.16 -3.41 7.65
CA ILE A 16 6.72 -4.80 7.46
C ILE A 16 6.09 -4.96 6.07
N GLY A 17 5.21 -4.05 5.66
CA GLY A 17 4.61 -4.07 4.34
C GLY A 17 5.62 -3.95 3.20
N LEU A 18 6.65 -3.11 3.35
CA LEU A 18 7.65 -2.85 2.33
C LEU A 18 8.66 -3.99 2.19
N PHE A 19 9.06 -4.63 3.29
CA PHE A 19 10.12 -5.65 3.26
C PHE A 19 9.59 -7.08 3.38
N ILE A 20 8.64 -7.35 4.29
CA ILE A 20 8.19 -8.71 4.54
C ILE A 20 7.30 -9.22 3.40
N ILE A 21 6.41 -8.38 2.86
CA ILE A 21 5.50 -8.81 1.80
C ILE A 21 6.27 -9.24 0.53
N PRO A 22 7.22 -8.45 -0.01
CA PRO A 22 8.00 -8.89 -1.16
C PRO A 22 8.85 -10.12 -0.87
N SER A 23 9.48 -10.21 0.31
CA SER A 23 10.30 -11.36 0.68
C SER A 23 9.50 -12.66 0.81
N VAL A 24 8.29 -12.61 1.36
CA VAL A 24 7.41 -13.80 1.46
C VAL A 24 6.93 -14.24 0.07
N LEU A 25 6.64 -13.29 -0.82
CA LEU A 25 6.19 -13.60 -2.18
C LEU A 25 7.32 -14.17 -3.04
N ASP A 26 8.53 -13.65 -2.88
CA ASP A 26 9.74 -14.23 -3.48
C ASP A 26 9.99 -15.65 -2.95
N TRP A 27 9.82 -15.88 -1.65
CA TRP A 27 9.94 -17.21 -1.04
C TRP A 27 8.89 -18.21 -1.56
N LEU A 28 7.67 -17.75 -1.86
CA LEU A 28 6.61 -18.56 -2.48
C LEU A 28 6.83 -18.82 -3.98
N GLY A 29 7.93 -18.31 -4.55
CA GLY A 29 8.24 -18.44 -5.98
C GLY A 29 7.33 -17.62 -6.88
N VAL A 30 6.61 -16.63 -6.31
CA VAL A 30 5.75 -15.72 -7.06
C VAL A 30 6.59 -14.51 -7.45
N PRO A 31 6.90 -14.30 -8.74
CA PRO A 31 7.66 -13.13 -9.16
C PRO A 31 6.85 -11.86 -8.88
N PHE A 32 7.15 -11.19 -7.77
CA PHE A 32 6.41 -10.02 -7.33
C PHE A 32 6.97 -8.76 -7.96
N SER A 33 6.41 -8.40 -9.11
CA SER A 33 6.49 -7.05 -9.64
C SER A 33 5.12 -6.41 -9.54
N PHE A 34 5.06 -5.17 -9.07
CA PHE A 34 3.82 -4.38 -9.08
C PHE A 34 3.21 -4.36 -10.49
N ALA A 35 4.04 -4.31 -11.54
CA ALA A 35 3.58 -4.40 -12.92
C ALA A 35 2.93 -5.76 -13.26
N THR A 36 3.45 -6.87 -12.72
CA THR A 36 2.87 -8.20 -12.93
C THR A 36 1.53 -8.36 -12.22
N VAL A 37 1.42 -7.87 -10.98
CA VAL A 37 0.15 -7.87 -10.23
C VAL A 37 -0.89 -7.02 -10.95
N LEU A 38 -0.49 -5.83 -11.41
CA LEU A 38 -1.37 -4.98 -12.20
C LEU A 38 -1.74 -5.61 -13.54
N HIS A 39 -0.81 -6.31 -14.20
CA HIS A 39 -1.09 -7.07 -15.42
C HIS A 39 -2.07 -8.22 -15.14
N LEU A 40 -1.99 -8.86 -13.98
CA LEU A 40 -2.92 -9.92 -13.61
C LEU A 40 -4.34 -9.40 -13.35
N ILE A 41 -4.45 -8.21 -12.72
CA ILE A 41 -5.74 -7.60 -12.36
C ILE A 41 -6.39 -6.88 -13.54
N PHE A 42 -5.60 -6.14 -14.33
CA PHE A 42 -6.11 -5.28 -15.40
C PHE A 42 -5.85 -5.84 -16.81
N GLY A 43 -5.12 -6.96 -16.94
CA GLY A 43 -4.73 -7.55 -18.22
C GLY A 43 -3.60 -6.78 -18.89
N GLU A 44 -3.56 -6.79 -20.23
CA GLU A 44 -2.50 -6.11 -20.99
C GLU A 44 -2.37 -4.63 -20.64
N PRO A 45 -1.13 -4.12 -20.48
CA PRO A 45 -0.86 -2.74 -20.16
C PRO A 45 -1.27 -1.86 -21.34
N ASN A 46 -2.34 -1.08 -21.14
CA ASN A 46 -2.79 -0.04 -22.07
C ASN A 46 -2.72 1.31 -21.33
N LEU A 47 -2.38 2.39 -22.04
CA LEU A 47 -2.31 3.76 -21.50
C LEU A 47 -3.54 4.12 -20.66
N VAL A 48 -4.74 3.77 -21.13
CA VAL A 48 -6.00 4.03 -20.41
C VAL A 48 -6.05 3.28 -19.07
N LYS A 49 -5.64 2.01 -19.06
CA LYS A 49 -5.61 1.18 -17.85
C LYS A 49 -4.55 1.68 -16.86
N GLY A 50 -3.40 2.14 -17.36
CA GLY A 50 -2.35 2.74 -16.54
C GLY A 50 -2.83 3.99 -15.80
N VAL A 51 -3.58 4.87 -16.49
CA VAL A 51 -4.19 6.05 -15.86
C VAL A 51 -5.23 5.66 -14.80
N ILE A 52 -6.09 4.68 -15.09
CA ILE A 52 -7.09 4.17 -14.14
C ILE A 52 -6.41 3.62 -12.88
N VAL A 53 -5.35 2.82 -13.05
CA VAL A 53 -4.56 2.29 -11.94
C VAL A 53 -3.95 3.41 -11.12
N PHE A 54 -3.33 4.40 -11.76
CA PHE A 54 -2.72 5.53 -11.07
C PHE A 54 -3.75 6.30 -10.21
N ILE A 55 -4.94 6.56 -10.77
CA ILE A 55 -6.04 7.22 -10.04
C ILE A 55 -6.51 6.35 -8.87
N LEU A 56 -6.72 5.05 -9.08
CA LEU A 56 -7.16 4.12 -8.03
C LEU A 56 -6.13 4.01 -6.91
N THR A 57 -4.84 3.83 -7.25
CA THR A 57 -3.75 3.78 -6.27
C THR A 57 -3.67 5.10 -5.50
N GLY A 58 -3.73 6.25 -6.17
CA GLY A 58 -3.75 7.57 -5.52
C GLY A 58 -4.93 7.74 -4.57
N LEU A 59 -6.12 7.26 -4.95
CA LEU A 59 -7.33 7.33 -4.14
C LEU A 59 -7.24 6.43 -2.91
N ILE A 60 -6.71 5.21 -3.05
CA ILE A 60 -6.44 4.31 -1.92
C ILE A 60 -5.43 4.95 -0.95
N VAL A 61 -4.31 5.47 -1.46
CA VAL A 61 -3.30 6.15 -0.64
C VAL A 61 -3.91 7.35 0.08
N PHE A 62 -4.72 8.16 -0.61
CA PHE A 62 -5.42 9.29 0.00
C PHE A 62 -6.36 8.85 1.13
N LEU A 63 -7.15 7.79 0.93
CA LEU A 63 -8.06 7.26 1.95
C LEU A 63 -7.30 6.74 3.17
N VAL A 64 -6.21 6.00 2.95
CA VAL A 64 -5.36 5.48 4.05
C VAL A 64 -4.76 6.64 4.84
N VAL A 65 -4.14 7.61 4.17
CA VAL A 65 -3.53 8.78 4.83
C VAL A 65 -4.58 9.60 5.58
N ARG A 66 -5.74 9.86 4.96
CA ARG A 66 -6.85 10.59 5.58
C ARG A 66 -7.38 9.87 6.81
N SER A 67 -7.55 8.55 6.74
CA SER A 67 -8.01 7.75 7.87
C SER A 67 -7.00 7.79 9.01
N SER A 68 -5.71 7.58 8.70
CA SER A 68 -4.66 7.65 9.71
C SER A 68 -4.53 9.02 10.35
N TYR A 69 -4.70 10.10 9.57
CA TYR A 69 -4.72 11.46 10.10
C TYR A 69 -5.92 11.72 11.02
N ASN A 70 -7.12 11.27 10.62
CA ASN A 70 -8.31 11.38 11.47
C ASN A 70 -8.15 10.62 12.78
N ASP A 71 -7.58 9.41 12.75
CA ASP A 71 -7.33 8.61 13.95
C ASP A 71 -6.28 9.27 14.85
N TYR A 72 -5.23 9.85 14.27
CA TYR A 72 -4.25 10.65 15.01
C TYR A 72 -4.89 11.90 15.66
N LYS A 73 -5.79 12.59 14.95
CA LYS A 73 -6.50 13.76 15.47
C LYS A 73 -7.44 13.39 16.61
N LYS A 74 -8.15 12.26 16.53
CA LYS A 74 -9.02 11.75 17.62
C LYS A 74 -8.24 11.36 18.89
N LEU A 75 -6.94 11.11 18.77
CA LEU A 75 -6.04 10.86 19.89
C LEU A 75 -5.47 12.15 20.51
N THR A 76 -5.82 13.34 19.99
CA THR A 76 -5.45 14.67 20.52
C THR A 76 -6.61 15.25 21.30
#